data_AF-A0A0P0LN82-F1
#
_entry.id   AF-A0A0P0LN82-F1
#
_cell.length_a   1.000
_cell.length_b   1.000
_cell.length_c   1.000
_cell.angle_alpha   90.00
_cell.angle_beta   90.00
_cell.angle_gamma   90.00
#
_symmetry.space_group_name_H-M   'P 1'
#
loop_
_entity.id
_entity.type
_entity.pdbx_description
1 polymer ?
#
loop_
_entity_poly.entity_id
_entity_poly.type
_entity_poly.pdbx_seq_one_letter_code
_entity_poly.pdbx_strand_id
1 'polypeptide(L)'
;MPSLDFWISKLYDCNEPLVLTYQGDSLKGQQFLLSLMNHIPQAMIRGMSFCSGTGRLRKFDNEVFDFQMTSEVRRNIPNISGKINAKIKVDSWFATITDSVLHNQIDIPMLIYRFKEDIGTRVEALAVVVMVYTLLDRLKQPGKENVQKFVLSLRMMATVFPKPEDGERFKTVILSENVTKYFFGEDFFVYQMAVNPFWRSYNYEIFNYEERVRRFVTSEEVHRYAPLMNDILKAQTDNPYAKETLLQTIREYNDGEARLIFEKYWDYYYFLIKNDSRMLNHKVWITAEKEKFIKLLQVFVNNTPERFDYWELLLSTLLWEDITVNSNIINLVGTHIPSIVNEILNRISYGYYVRDIWKEYCKAHNREMLVWMKEKLSLNKEIVRLVMDTFDPSSDIVRQSEPAVWNCMLSVDLDNGMILEYSTFMFVLSYNLPRSDYSFAYYQHSFLPIYEATLADRIDDFWAQIGPLCPKPFLGWEWDRCEMLRKGFAERVFNENRGPKIAKNFTTKSSLNKKLYKLAEKKYRNA
;
A
#
# COMPACT_ATOMS: atom_id res chain seq x y z
N MET A 1 -22.33 -40.36 -49.61
CA MET A 1 -21.71 -41.00 -48.42
C MET A 1 -21.63 -39.96 -47.32
N PRO A 2 -21.95 -40.30 -46.05
CA PRO A 2 -21.66 -39.41 -44.93
C PRO A 2 -20.16 -39.12 -44.88
N SER A 3 -19.78 -37.92 -44.47
CA SER A 3 -18.37 -37.51 -44.37
C SER A 3 -17.66 -38.32 -43.28
N LEU A 4 -16.35 -38.52 -43.42
CA LEU A 4 -15.58 -39.41 -42.53
C LEU A 4 -15.58 -38.94 -41.07
N ASP A 5 -15.62 -37.63 -40.84
CA ASP A 5 -15.79 -37.01 -39.51
C ASP A 5 -17.10 -37.41 -38.83
N PHE A 6 -18.20 -37.54 -39.59
CA PHE A 6 -19.47 -38.04 -39.07
C PHE A 6 -19.37 -39.51 -38.63
N TRP A 7 -18.63 -40.33 -39.37
CA TRP A 7 -18.41 -41.72 -39.01
C TRP A 7 -17.55 -41.86 -37.76
N ILE A 8 -16.50 -41.04 -37.67
CA ILE A 8 -15.64 -40.99 -36.49
C ILE A 8 -16.42 -40.49 -35.27
N SER A 9 -17.30 -39.49 -35.42
CA SER A 9 -18.11 -39.03 -34.28
C SER A 9 -19.04 -40.12 -33.75
N LYS A 10 -19.69 -40.88 -34.65
CA LYS A 10 -20.52 -42.01 -34.24
C LYS A 10 -19.74 -43.12 -33.55
N LEU A 11 -18.50 -43.33 -33.98
CA LEU A 11 -17.59 -44.30 -33.38
C LEU A 11 -17.28 -43.96 -31.92
N TYR A 12 -17.14 -42.68 -31.59
CA TYR A 12 -16.95 -42.23 -30.21
C TYR A 12 -18.24 -42.17 -29.40
N ASP A 13 -19.40 -41.88 -30.03
CA ASP A 13 -20.70 -41.91 -29.37
C ASP A 13 -21.06 -43.30 -28.80
N CYS A 14 -20.48 -44.39 -29.34
CA CYS A 14 -20.65 -45.79 -28.90
C CYS A 14 -22.12 -46.27 -28.78
N ASN A 15 -23.09 -45.50 -29.26
CA ASN A 15 -24.51 -45.75 -29.04
C ASN A 15 -25.07 -46.85 -29.96
N GLU A 16 -24.43 -47.07 -31.10
CA GLU A 16 -24.86 -47.94 -32.19
C GLU A 16 -23.63 -48.58 -32.88
N PRO A 17 -23.67 -49.88 -33.22
CA PRO A 17 -22.71 -50.48 -34.14
C PRO A 17 -22.65 -49.75 -35.49
N LEU A 18 -21.43 -49.62 -36.03
CA LEU A 18 -21.15 -48.92 -37.27
C LEU A 18 -20.72 -49.89 -38.37
N VAL A 19 -21.38 -49.82 -39.51
CA VAL A 19 -21.00 -50.54 -40.73
C VAL A 19 -20.66 -49.53 -41.82
N LEU A 20 -19.52 -49.75 -42.49
CA LEU A 20 -18.99 -48.88 -43.53
C LEU A 20 -18.81 -49.66 -44.82
N THR A 21 -19.21 -49.07 -45.94
CA THR A 21 -18.93 -49.58 -47.28
C THR A 21 -17.77 -48.78 -47.89
N TYR A 22 -16.68 -49.44 -48.23
CA TYR A 22 -15.49 -48.89 -48.87
C TYR A 22 -15.32 -49.50 -50.26
N GLN A 23 -15.67 -48.72 -51.29
CA GLN A 23 -15.53 -49.14 -52.69
C GLN A 23 -14.08 -48.99 -53.19
N GLY A 24 -13.13 -49.67 -52.53
CA GLY A 24 -11.70 -49.60 -52.87
C GLY A 24 -10.94 -50.89 -52.60
N ASP A 25 -9.61 -50.83 -52.77
CA ASP A 25 -8.72 -51.97 -52.54
C ASP A 25 -8.77 -52.45 -51.07
N SER A 26 -8.95 -53.76 -50.88
CA SER A 26 -8.96 -54.42 -49.58
C SER A 26 -7.76 -54.07 -48.68
N LEU A 27 -6.57 -53.90 -49.26
CA LEU A 27 -5.36 -53.55 -48.52
C LEU A 27 -5.44 -52.11 -47.98
N LYS A 28 -5.93 -51.18 -48.81
CA LYS A 28 -6.16 -49.78 -48.40
C LYS A 28 -7.22 -49.70 -47.31
N GLY A 29 -8.23 -50.56 -47.37
CA GLY A 29 -9.25 -50.67 -46.34
C GLY A 29 -8.71 -51.15 -44.98
N GLN A 30 -7.84 -52.16 -44.97
CA GLN A 30 -7.16 -52.62 -43.77
C GLN A 30 -6.24 -51.54 -43.18
N GLN A 31 -5.46 -50.86 -44.03
CA GLN A 31 -4.59 -49.76 -43.61
C GLN A 31 -5.38 -48.61 -43.00
N PHE A 32 -6.51 -48.24 -43.60
CA PHE A 32 -7.42 -47.23 -43.07
C PHE A 32 -7.94 -47.60 -41.67
N LEU A 33 -8.39 -48.84 -41.46
CA LEU A 33 -8.85 -49.29 -40.15
C LEU A 33 -7.74 -49.26 -39.09
N LEU A 34 -6.54 -49.72 -39.44
CA LEU A 34 -5.39 -49.67 -38.52
C LEU A 34 -5.01 -48.22 -38.18
N SER A 35 -5.03 -47.32 -39.18
CA SER A 35 -4.81 -45.89 -38.98
C SER A 35 -5.86 -45.31 -38.04
N LEU A 36 -7.14 -45.60 -38.27
CA LEU A 36 -8.25 -45.17 -37.40
C LEU A 36 -8.08 -45.67 -35.97
N MET A 37 -7.71 -46.94 -35.77
CA MET A 37 -7.47 -47.51 -34.44
C MET A 37 -6.35 -46.79 -33.68
N ASN A 38 -5.29 -46.33 -34.37
CA ASN A 38 -4.21 -45.56 -33.74
C ASN A 38 -4.67 -44.18 -33.23
N HIS A 39 -5.82 -43.69 -33.70
CA HIS A 39 -6.40 -42.43 -33.25
C HIS A 39 -7.44 -42.61 -32.15
N ILE A 40 -7.63 -43.82 -31.61
CA ILE A 40 -8.58 -44.10 -30.52
C ILE A 40 -7.79 -44.41 -29.24
N PRO A 41 -8.13 -43.82 -28.09
CA PRO A 41 -7.50 -44.16 -26.82
C PRO A 41 -7.60 -45.66 -26.52
N GLN A 42 -6.49 -46.27 -26.10
CA GLN A 42 -6.41 -47.71 -25.85
C GLN A 42 -7.51 -48.23 -24.89
N ALA A 43 -7.88 -47.43 -23.89
CA ALA A 43 -8.93 -47.77 -22.94
C ALA A 43 -10.33 -47.82 -23.59
N MET A 44 -10.60 -46.99 -24.61
CA MET A 44 -11.84 -47.03 -25.38
C MET A 44 -11.88 -48.24 -26.33
N ILE A 45 -10.73 -48.63 -26.90
CA ILE A 45 -10.63 -49.80 -27.79
C ILE A 45 -10.96 -51.11 -27.06
N ARG A 46 -10.66 -51.23 -25.77
CA ARG A 46 -10.84 -52.50 -25.01
C ARG A 46 -12.27 -53.03 -24.99
N GLY A 47 -13.27 -52.20 -25.30
CA GLY A 47 -14.67 -52.60 -25.45
C GLY A 47 -15.18 -52.55 -26.89
N MET A 48 -14.30 -52.49 -27.90
CA MET A 48 -14.65 -52.37 -29.32
C MET A 48 -14.14 -53.56 -30.13
N SER A 49 -14.92 -54.01 -31.11
CA SER A 49 -14.54 -55.01 -32.10
C SER A 49 -14.53 -54.39 -33.48
N PHE A 50 -13.40 -54.51 -34.18
CA PHE A 50 -13.18 -54.03 -35.53
C PHE A 50 -13.07 -55.22 -36.49
N CYS A 51 -13.76 -55.17 -37.62
CA CYS A 51 -13.66 -56.20 -38.65
C CYS A 51 -13.55 -55.57 -40.04
N SER A 52 -12.58 -56.04 -40.83
CA SER A 52 -12.25 -55.48 -42.15
C SER A 52 -12.97 -56.09 -43.35
N GLY A 53 -13.81 -57.12 -43.15
CA GLY A 53 -14.61 -57.76 -44.23
C GLY A 53 -13.81 -58.42 -45.38
N THR A 54 -12.48 -58.23 -45.44
CA THR A 54 -11.61 -58.48 -46.60
C THR A 54 -11.46 -59.95 -47.03
N GLY A 55 -11.96 -60.90 -46.24
CA GLY A 55 -11.90 -62.34 -46.57
C GLY A 55 -13.17 -62.91 -47.20
N ARG A 56 -14.35 -62.29 -46.97
CA ARG A 56 -15.66 -62.73 -47.51
C ARG A 56 -16.63 -61.55 -47.51
N LEU A 57 -17.38 -61.38 -48.60
CA LEU A 57 -18.49 -60.41 -48.72
C LEU A 57 -19.45 -60.56 -47.53
N ARG A 58 -19.51 -59.54 -46.68
CA ARG A 58 -20.44 -59.50 -45.55
C ARG A 58 -21.68 -58.74 -45.96
N LYS A 59 -22.84 -59.23 -45.52
CA LYS A 59 -24.13 -58.61 -45.74
C LYS A 59 -24.86 -58.39 -44.43
N PHE A 60 -25.50 -57.24 -44.30
CA PHE A 60 -26.48 -56.95 -43.25
C PHE A 60 -27.70 -56.35 -43.93
N ASP A 61 -28.90 -56.88 -43.67
CA ASP A 61 -30.14 -56.50 -44.38
C ASP A 61 -30.00 -56.45 -45.92
N ASN A 62 -29.33 -57.46 -46.50
CA ASN A 62 -28.99 -57.58 -47.92
C ASN A 62 -28.03 -56.53 -48.51
N GLU A 63 -27.60 -55.54 -47.73
CA GLU A 63 -26.59 -54.57 -48.11
C GLU A 63 -25.18 -55.09 -47.81
N VAL A 64 -24.27 -54.93 -48.77
CA VAL A 64 -22.87 -55.33 -48.62
C VAL A 64 -22.12 -54.25 -47.83
N PHE A 65 -21.28 -54.67 -46.88
CA PHE A 65 -20.39 -53.76 -46.15
C PHE A 65 -18.97 -54.32 -46.07
N ASP A 66 -18.01 -53.42 -45.96
CA ASP A 66 -16.58 -53.73 -45.92
C ASP A 66 -16.04 -53.67 -44.49
N PHE A 67 -16.46 -52.70 -43.68
CA PHE A 67 -16.04 -52.60 -42.29
C PHE A 67 -17.20 -52.69 -41.32
N GLN A 68 -16.95 -53.31 -40.18
CA GLN A 68 -17.86 -53.35 -39.05
C GLN A 68 -17.13 -52.98 -37.78
N MET A 69 -17.80 -52.16 -36.98
CA MET A 69 -17.39 -51.73 -35.66
C MET A 69 -18.52 -51.96 -34.68
N THR A 70 -18.25 -52.68 -33.59
CA THR A 70 -19.24 -52.94 -32.53
C THR A 70 -18.63 -52.64 -31.17
N SER A 71 -19.44 -52.28 -30.18
CA SER A 71 -18.98 -52.19 -28.78
C SER A 71 -19.58 -53.30 -27.92
N GLU A 72 -18.88 -53.70 -26.85
CA GLU A 72 -19.33 -54.72 -25.89
C GLU A 72 -20.66 -54.34 -25.21
N VAL A 73 -20.98 -53.05 -25.18
CA VAL A 73 -22.16 -52.50 -24.49
C VAL A 73 -23.46 -52.89 -25.20
N ARG A 74 -23.47 -53.18 -26.52
CA ARG A 74 -24.71 -53.50 -27.27
C ARG A 74 -24.46 -54.45 -28.46
N ARG A 75 -25.25 -55.54 -28.52
CA ARG A 75 -25.10 -56.66 -29.49
C ARG A 75 -25.91 -56.51 -30.80
N ASN A 76 -26.77 -55.51 -30.93
CA ASN A 76 -27.64 -55.36 -32.10
C ASN A 76 -27.04 -54.38 -33.10
N ILE A 77 -26.75 -54.83 -34.33
CA ILE A 77 -26.27 -54.03 -35.45
C ILE A 77 -27.48 -53.32 -36.09
N PRO A 78 -27.58 -51.98 -36.09
CA PRO A 78 -28.63 -51.28 -36.81
C PRO A 78 -28.31 -51.16 -38.30
N ASN A 79 -29.37 -51.06 -39.11
CA ASN A 79 -29.30 -50.84 -40.54
C ASN A 79 -28.92 -49.38 -40.82
N ILE A 80 -27.66 -49.13 -41.21
CA ILE A 80 -27.22 -47.77 -41.56
C ILE A 80 -27.63 -47.49 -42.99
N SER A 81 -28.87 -47.05 -43.17
CA SER A 81 -29.28 -46.50 -44.46
C SER A 81 -28.39 -45.29 -44.76
N GLY A 82 -27.66 -45.33 -45.89
CA GLY A 82 -26.72 -44.29 -46.32
C GLY A 82 -27.33 -42.92 -46.63
N LYS A 83 -28.55 -42.63 -46.14
CA LYS A 83 -29.23 -41.33 -46.22
C LYS A 83 -29.15 -40.60 -44.89
N ILE A 84 -27.94 -40.28 -44.46
CA ILE A 84 -27.75 -39.26 -43.43
C ILE A 84 -27.53 -37.95 -44.17
N ASN A 85 -28.56 -37.08 -44.13
CA ASN A 85 -28.53 -35.76 -44.73
C ASN A 85 -27.32 -34.99 -44.22
N ALA A 86 -26.50 -34.52 -45.16
CA ALA A 86 -25.21 -33.83 -44.98
C ALA A 86 -25.32 -32.43 -44.33
N LYS A 87 -26.00 -32.31 -43.19
CA LYS A 87 -26.12 -31.07 -42.42
C LYS A 87 -25.99 -31.26 -40.89
N ILE A 88 -25.58 -32.44 -40.42
CA ILE A 88 -25.26 -32.60 -39.00
C ILE A 88 -23.93 -31.88 -38.75
N LYS A 89 -23.95 -30.84 -37.94
CA LYS A 89 -22.75 -30.12 -37.53
C LYS A 89 -21.94 -31.04 -36.62
N VAL A 90 -20.88 -31.62 -37.16
CA VAL A 90 -19.92 -32.43 -36.40
C VAL A 90 -18.94 -31.48 -35.72
N ASP A 91 -18.60 -31.76 -34.45
CA ASP A 91 -17.63 -30.93 -33.73
C ASP A 91 -16.29 -30.90 -34.46
N SER A 92 -15.67 -29.72 -34.49
CA SER A 92 -14.50 -29.45 -35.33
C SER A 92 -13.28 -30.32 -35.03
N TRP A 93 -13.18 -30.92 -33.84
CA TRP A 93 -12.07 -31.78 -33.46
C TRP A 93 -12.12 -33.17 -34.11
N PHE A 94 -13.31 -33.66 -34.48
CA PHE A 94 -13.43 -34.88 -35.28
C PHE A 94 -12.85 -34.70 -36.68
N ALA A 95 -12.98 -33.49 -37.25
CA ALA A 95 -12.35 -33.16 -38.53
C ALA A 95 -10.82 -33.18 -38.43
N THR A 96 -10.22 -32.78 -37.31
CA THR A 96 -8.76 -32.90 -37.09
C THR A 96 -8.32 -34.37 -37.08
N ILE A 97 -9.04 -35.25 -36.37
CA ILE A 97 -8.72 -36.69 -36.37
C ILE A 97 -8.89 -37.27 -37.77
N THR A 98 -9.98 -36.89 -38.45
CA THR A 98 -10.27 -37.31 -39.83
C THR A 98 -9.14 -36.95 -40.79
N ASP A 99 -8.69 -35.69 -40.74
CA ASP A 99 -7.60 -35.19 -41.56
C ASP A 99 -6.29 -35.95 -41.29
N SER A 100 -5.99 -36.18 -40.01
CA SER A 100 -4.81 -36.95 -39.58
C SER A 100 -4.84 -38.40 -40.09
N VAL A 101 -6.00 -39.08 -40.03
CA VAL A 101 -6.19 -40.44 -40.57
C VAL A 101 -6.00 -40.47 -42.08
N LEU A 102 -6.63 -39.52 -42.82
CA LEU A 102 -6.59 -39.48 -44.29
C LEU A 102 -5.20 -39.19 -44.83
N HIS A 103 -4.42 -38.37 -44.12
CA HIS A 103 -3.07 -37.96 -44.52
C HIS A 103 -1.96 -38.76 -43.81
N ASN A 104 -2.31 -39.81 -43.05
CA ASN A 104 -1.37 -40.62 -42.26
C ASN A 104 -0.42 -39.79 -41.38
N GLN A 105 -0.94 -38.73 -40.76
CA GLN A 105 -0.17 -37.93 -39.81
C GLN A 105 0.03 -38.71 -38.50
N ILE A 106 1.23 -38.64 -37.95
CA ILE A 106 1.62 -39.42 -36.76
C ILE A 106 1.45 -38.62 -35.46
N ASP A 107 1.30 -37.30 -35.54
CA ASP A 107 1.34 -36.43 -34.37
C ASP A 107 0.12 -36.62 -33.47
N ILE A 108 -1.09 -36.71 -34.04
CA ILE A 108 -2.33 -36.91 -33.28
C ILE A 108 -2.36 -38.30 -32.60
N PRO A 109 -2.04 -39.42 -33.28
CA PRO A 109 -1.89 -40.71 -32.62
C PRO A 109 -0.87 -40.71 -31.47
N MET A 110 0.29 -40.09 -31.69
CA MET A 110 1.33 -40.01 -30.66
C MET A 110 0.89 -39.18 -29.47
N LEU A 111 0.16 -38.09 -29.69
CA LEU A 111 -0.45 -37.27 -28.65
C LEU A 111 -1.46 -38.07 -27.82
N ILE A 112 -2.38 -38.78 -28.48
CA ILE A 112 -3.40 -39.61 -27.84
C ILE A 112 -2.73 -40.72 -27.01
N TYR A 113 -1.72 -41.37 -27.56
CA TYR A 113 -0.96 -42.38 -26.84
C TYR A 113 -0.23 -41.80 -25.62
N ARG A 114 0.40 -40.63 -25.76
CA ARG A 114 1.14 -39.94 -24.69
C ARG A 114 0.26 -39.62 -23.49
N PHE A 115 -1.00 -39.24 -23.73
CA PHE A 115 -1.97 -38.85 -22.70
C PHE A 115 -3.07 -39.89 -22.49
N LYS A 116 -2.82 -41.16 -22.85
CA LYS A 116 -3.83 -42.23 -22.80
C LYS A 116 -4.43 -42.44 -21.40
N GLU A 117 -3.65 -42.23 -20.35
CA GLU A 117 -4.08 -42.36 -18.95
C GLU A 117 -4.99 -41.18 -18.54
N ASP A 118 -4.61 -39.96 -18.92
CA ASP A 118 -5.42 -38.75 -18.68
C ASP A 118 -6.75 -38.79 -19.45
N ILE A 119 -6.75 -39.34 -20.67
CA ILE A 119 -7.94 -39.47 -21.52
C ILE A 119 -8.86 -40.60 -21.02
N GLY A 120 -8.30 -41.76 -20.70
CA GLY A 120 -9.06 -42.95 -20.31
C GLY A 120 -10.16 -43.30 -21.33
N THR A 121 -11.39 -43.47 -20.85
CA THR A 121 -12.58 -43.76 -21.66
C THR A 121 -13.46 -42.54 -21.94
N ARG A 122 -12.97 -41.32 -21.64
CA ARG A 122 -13.76 -40.09 -21.68
C ARG A 122 -13.59 -39.37 -23.01
N VAL A 123 -14.67 -39.27 -23.78
CA VAL A 123 -14.66 -38.64 -25.11
C VAL A 123 -14.38 -37.14 -25.00
N GLU A 124 -14.92 -36.48 -23.98
CA GLU A 124 -14.66 -35.07 -23.69
C GLU A 124 -13.18 -34.79 -23.35
N ALA A 125 -12.50 -35.75 -22.70
CA ALA A 125 -11.06 -35.65 -22.40
C ALA A 125 -10.23 -35.77 -23.68
N LEU A 126 -10.55 -36.72 -24.56
CA LEU A 126 -9.93 -36.84 -25.88
C LEU A 126 -10.13 -35.56 -26.69
N ALA A 127 -11.35 -35.03 -26.72
CA ALA A 127 -11.71 -33.82 -27.44
C ALA A 127 -10.85 -32.64 -26.99
N VAL A 128 -10.68 -32.43 -25.67
CA VAL A 128 -9.84 -31.35 -25.14
C VAL A 128 -8.37 -31.54 -25.49
N VAL A 129 -7.82 -32.76 -25.38
CA VAL A 129 -6.42 -33.03 -25.75
C VAL A 129 -6.16 -32.67 -27.21
N VAL A 130 -7.03 -33.13 -28.13
CA VAL A 130 -6.90 -32.87 -29.57
C VAL A 130 -7.09 -31.38 -29.87
N MET A 131 -8.10 -30.73 -29.29
CA MET A 131 -8.38 -29.32 -29.54
C MET A 131 -7.29 -28.40 -29.01
N VAL A 132 -6.80 -28.61 -27.78
CA VAL A 132 -5.71 -27.81 -27.21
C VAL A 132 -4.46 -27.98 -28.06
N TYR A 133 -4.11 -29.21 -28.47
CA TYR A 133 -3.00 -29.42 -29.39
C TYR A 133 -3.20 -28.68 -30.71
N THR A 134 -4.39 -28.77 -31.31
CA THR A 134 -4.69 -28.05 -32.57
C THR A 134 -4.60 -26.54 -32.40
N LEU A 135 -5.03 -26.00 -31.25
CA LEU A 135 -4.92 -24.59 -30.93
C LEU A 135 -3.46 -24.17 -30.79
N LEU A 136 -2.60 -25.04 -30.24
CA LEU A 136 -1.16 -24.80 -30.06
C LEU A 136 -0.35 -24.96 -31.37
N ASP A 137 -0.61 -26.00 -32.14
CA ASP A 137 0.10 -26.28 -33.40
C ASP A 137 -0.16 -25.21 -34.47
N ARG A 138 -1.35 -24.57 -34.43
CA ARG A 138 -1.69 -23.44 -35.30
C ARG A 138 -1.04 -22.12 -34.89
N LEU A 139 -0.24 -22.08 -33.82
CA LEU A 139 0.48 -20.88 -33.35
C LEU A 139 1.83 -20.71 -34.05
N LYS A 140 1.87 -20.90 -35.37
CA LYS A 140 3.12 -20.87 -36.15
C LYS A 140 3.84 -19.51 -36.14
N GLN A 141 3.22 -18.44 -35.63
CA GLN A 141 3.86 -17.13 -35.41
C GLN A 141 3.32 -16.44 -34.14
N PRO A 142 4.15 -15.73 -33.34
CA PRO A 142 3.73 -14.98 -32.16
C PRO A 142 2.72 -13.87 -32.52
N GLY A 143 1.68 -13.67 -31.70
CA GLY A 143 0.72 -12.57 -31.91
C GLY A 143 -0.49 -12.58 -30.95
N LYS A 144 -1.33 -11.53 -31.01
CA LYS A 144 -2.51 -11.36 -30.14
C LYS A 144 -3.54 -12.50 -30.24
N GLU A 145 -3.61 -13.19 -31.39
CA GLU A 145 -4.47 -14.37 -31.53
C GLU A 145 -4.00 -15.54 -30.65
N ASN A 146 -2.71 -15.65 -30.37
CA ASN A 146 -2.15 -16.75 -29.58
C ASN A 146 -2.54 -16.63 -28.11
N VAL A 147 -2.64 -15.40 -27.62
CA VAL A 147 -3.11 -15.06 -26.28
C VAL A 147 -4.52 -15.60 -26.03
N GLN A 148 -5.47 -15.32 -26.94
CA GLN A 148 -6.85 -15.79 -26.79
C GLN A 148 -6.94 -17.32 -26.88
N LYS A 149 -6.13 -17.94 -27.75
CA LYS A 149 -6.08 -19.39 -27.89
C LYS A 149 -5.54 -20.06 -26.62
N PHE A 150 -4.55 -19.47 -25.93
CA PHE A 150 -4.08 -20.00 -24.65
C PHE A 150 -5.13 -19.90 -23.54
N VAL A 151 -5.77 -18.74 -23.41
CA VAL A 151 -6.85 -18.55 -22.42
C VAL A 151 -7.99 -19.54 -22.66
N LEU A 152 -8.33 -19.78 -23.93
CA LEU A 152 -9.29 -20.81 -24.31
C LEU A 152 -8.80 -22.21 -23.92
N SER A 153 -7.53 -22.54 -24.20
CA SER A 153 -6.93 -23.82 -23.79
C SER A 153 -6.97 -24.04 -22.28
N LEU A 154 -6.65 -23.02 -21.48
CA LEU A 154 -6.79 -23.08 -20.02
C LEU A 154 -8.24 -23.39 -19.65
N ARG A 155 -9.20 -22.61 -20.13
CA ARG A 155 -10.62 -22.84 -19.84
C ARG A 155 -11.08 -24.25 -20.22
N MET A 156 -10.68 -24.74 -21.39
CA MET A 156 -11.04 -26.08 -21.87
C MET A 156 -10.47 -27.17 -20.96
N MET A 157 -9.19 -27.05 -20.59
CA MET A 157 -8.55 -27.96 -19.64
C MET A 157 -9.27 -27.94 -18.30
N ALA A 158 -9.54 -26.78 -17.72
CA ALA A 158 -10.21 -26.67 -16.42
C ALA A 158 -11.66 -27.18 -16.44
N THR A 159 -12.37 -27.04 -17.57
CA THR A 159 -13.75 -27.51 -17.67
C THR A 159 -13.83 -29.04 -17.67
N VAL A 160 -12.89 -29.70 -18.34
CA VAL A 160 -12.87 -31.16 -18.49
C VAL A 160 -12.05 -31.84 -17.39
N PHE A 161 -11.04 -31.16 -16.86
CA PHE A 161 -10.18 -31.62 -15.78
C PHE A 161 -10.26 -30.64 -14.61
N PRO A 162 -11.39 -30.65 -13.87
CA PRO A 162 -11.69 -29.61 -12.89
C PRO A 162 -10.83 -29.66 -11.64
N LYS A 163 -10.30 -30.83 -11.26
CA LYS A 163 -9.41 -30.98 -10.11
C LYS A 163 -7.93 -30.98 -10.52
N PRO A 164 -7.00 -30.57 -9.64
CA PRO A 164 -5.57 -30.59 -9.92
C PRO A 164 -5.05 -31.95 -10.42
N GLU A 165 -5.51 -33.05 -9.81
CA GLU A 165 -5.15 -34.43 -10.14
C GLU A 165 -5.72 -34.93 -11.48
N ASP A 166 -6.82 -34.34 -11.96
CA ASP A 166 -7.44 -34.75 -13.22
C ASP A 166 -6.57 -34.31 -14.40
N GLY A 167 -6.19 -35.22 -15.30
CA GLY A 167 -5.38 -34.87 -16.48
C GLY A 167 -4.05 -34.19 -16.13
N GLU A 168 -3.48 -34.52 -14.98
CA GLU A 168 -2.29 -33.86 -14.40
C GLU A 168 -1.11 -33.86 -15.37
N ARG A 169 -0.83 -35.00 -16.02
CA ARG A 169 0.29 -35.11 -16.95
C ARG A 169 0.07 -34.24 -18.19
N PHE A 170 -1.14 -34.24 -18.74
CA PHE A 170 -1.53 -33.36 -19.83
C PHE A 170 -1.35 -31.88 -19.47
N LYS A 171 -1.97 -31.41 -18.38
CA LYS A 171 -1.85 -30.02 -17.91
C LYS A 171 -0.40 -29.64 -17.66
N THR A 172 0.39 -30.50 -17.02
CA THR A 172 1.81 -30.26 -16.73
C THR A 172 2.63 -30.06 -18.00
N VAL A 173 2.43 -30.91 -19.03
CA VAL A 173 3.15 -30.76 -20.30
C VAL A 173 2.79 -29.45 -20.98
N ILE A 174 1.49 -29.12 -21.06
CA ILE A 174 1.03 -27.89 -21.72
C ILE A 174 1.51 -26.63 -20.99
N LEU A 175 1.58 -26.66 -19.66
CA LEU A 175 2.04 -25.54 -18.84
C LEU A 175 3.54 -25.53 -18.58
N SER A 176 4.29 -26.50 -19.12
CA SER A 176 5.74 -26.59 -18.94
C SER A 176 6.47 -25.41 -19.57
N GLU A 177 7.61 -25.05 -18.99
CA GLU A 177 8.46 -23.93 -19.44
C GLU A 177 8.85 -24.01 -20.93
N ASN A 178 9.09 -25.21 -21.45
CA ASN A 178 9.46 -25.38 -22.86
C ASN A 178 8.30 -25.01 -23.80
N VAL A 179 7.08 -25.39 -23.44
CA VAL A 179 5.88 -25.08 -24.24
C VAL A 179 5.56 -23.59 -24.12
N THR A 180 5.60 -23.03 -22.91
CA THR A 180 5.29 -21.61 -22.70
C THR A 180 6.27 -20.68 -23.41
N LYS A 181 7.59 -20.94 -23.31
CA LYS A 181 8.61 -20.16 -24.03
C LYS A 181 8.43 -20.21 -25.54
N TYR A 182 8.07 -21.37 -26.08
CA TYR A 182 7.93 -21.53 -27.52
C TYR A 182 6.69 -20.82 -28.07
N PHE A 183 5.57 -20.86 -27.35
CA PHE A 183 4.28 -20.40 -27.90
C PHE A 183 3.83 -19.01 -27.43
N PHE A 184 4.21 -18.58 -26.22
CA PHE A 184 3.55 -17.46 -25.55
C PHE A 184 4.45 -16.46 -24.82
N GLY A 185 5.65 -16.89 -24.39
CA GLY A 185 6.50 -16.09 -23.52
C GLY A 185 6.20 -16.31 -22.02
N GLU A 186 7.23 -16.13 -21.20
CA GLU A 186 7.10 -16.30 -19.74
C GLU A 186 6.29 -15.18 -19.09
N ASP A 187 6.39 -13.96 -19.58
CA ASP A 187 5.60 -12.80 -19.13
C ASP A 187 4.09 -13.08 -19.24
N PHE A 188 3.65 -13.54 -20.40
CA PHE A 188 2.26 -13.86 -20.62
C PHE A 188 1.79 -15.05 -19.77
N PHE A 189 2.62 -16.09 -19.66
CA PHE A 189 2.33 -17.23 -18.80
C PHE A 189 2.15 -16.80 -17.34
N VAL A 190 3.07 -15.99 -16.80
CA VAL A 190 3.02 -15.48 -15.43
C VAL A 190 1.71 -14.73 -15.19
N TYR A 191 1.36 -13.81 -16.10
CA TYR A 191 0.11 -13.05 -15.99
C TYR A 191 -1.12 -13.96 -16.00
N GLN A 192 -1.23 -14.85 -17.00
CA GLN A 192 -2.41 -15.70 -17.13
C GLN A 192 -2.60 -16.61 -15.93
N MET A 193 -1.53 -17.23 -15.44
CA MET A 193 -1.61 -18.07 -14.25
C MET A 193 -1.92 -17.27 -12.99
N ALA A 194 -1.46 -16.02 -12.88
CA ALA A 194 -1.82 -15.15 -11.77
C ALA A 194 -3.30 -14.74 -11.79
N VAL A 195 -3.89 -14.49 -12.97
CA VAL A 195 -5.25 -13.91 -13.06
C VAL A 195 -6.36 -14.91 -13.40
N ASN A 196 -6.02 -16.12 -13.82
CA ASN A 196 -6.98 -17.11 -14.30
C ASN A 196 -8.03 -17.48 -13.22
N PRO A 197 -9.35 -17.37 -13.52
CA PRO A 197 -10.41 -17.75 -12.58
C PRO A 197 -10.45 -19.26 -12.28
N PHE A 198 -9.85 -20.09 -13.14
CA PHE A 198 -9.83 -21.55 -12.98
C PHE A 198 -8.62 -22.08 -12.19
N TRP A 199 -8.01 -21.26 -11.34
CA TRP A 199 -6.77 -21.61 -10.62
C TRP A 199 -6.86 -22.92 -9.82
N ARG A 200 -8.04 -23.24 -9.27
CA ARG A 200 -8.27 -24.48 -8.50
C ARG A 200 -8.10 -25.75 -9.31
N SER A 201 -8.14 -25.67 -10.63
CA SER A 201 -7.99 -26.83 -11.51
C SER A 201 -6.53 -27.17 -11.81
N TYR A 202 -5.56 -26.39 -11.32
CA TYR A 202 -4.15 -26.54 -11.63
C TYR A 202 -3.31 -26.73 -10.38
N ASN A 203 -2.26 -27.55 -10.50
CA ASN A 203 -1.24 -27.70 -9.48
C ASN A 203 -0.02 -26.84 -9.84
N TYR A 204 0.13 -25.70 -9.19
CA TYR A 204 1.17 -24.72 -9.47
C TYR A 204 2.57 -25.19 -9.09
N GLU A 205 2.68 -26.12 -8.14
CA GLU A 205 3.95 -26.70 -7.72
C GLU A 205 4.55 -27.57 -8.82
N ILE A 206 3.71 -28.38 -9.50
CA ILE A 206 4.19 -29.38 -10.48
C ILE A 206 4.84 -28.74 -11.70
N PHE A 207 4.36 -27.58 -12.14
CA PHE A 207 4.99 -26.82 -13.23
C PHE A 207 5.91 -25.69 -12.73
N ASN A 208 6.31 -25.74 -11.45
CA ASN A 208 7.27 -24.85 -10.80
C ASN A 208 6.93 -23.36 -10.95
N TYR A 209 5.67 -22.97 -10.75
CA TYR A 209 5.22 -21.60 -11.00
C TYR A 209 6.04 -20.55 -10.24
N GLU A 210 6.19 -20.72 -8.93
CA GLU A 210 6.86 -19.74 -8.07
C GLU A 210 8.31 -19.51 -8.50
N GLU A 211 9.06 -20.59 -8.77
CA GLU A 211 10.44 -20.49 -9.23
C GLU A 211 10.55 -19.83 -10.61
N ARG A 212 9.55 -20.04 -11.47
CA ARG A 212 9.50 -19.37 -12.78
C ARG A 212 9.25 -17.87 -12.63
N VAL A 213 8.35 -17.46 -11.74
CA VAL A 213 8.12 -16.04 -11.41
C VAL A 213 9.41 -15.43 -10.86
N ARG A 214 10.04 -16.07 -9.87
CA ARG A 214 11.30 -15.60 -9.28
C ARG A 214 12.39 -15.41 -10.32
N ARG A 215 12.63 -16.42 -11.17
CA ARG A 215 13.61 -16.32 -12.26
C ARG A 215 13.25 -15.18 -13.21
N PHE A 216 12.01 -15.06 -13.65
CA PHE A 216 11.55 -13.98 -14.53
C PHE A 216 11.86 -12.59 -13.93
N VAL A 217 11.57 -12.38 -12.65
CA VAL A 217 11.85 -11.11 -11.97
C VAL A 217 13.36 -10.85 -11.79
N THR A 218 14.15 -11.90 -11.53
CA THR A 218 15.60 -11.76 -11.34
C THR A 218 16.39 -11.64 -12.65
N SER A 219 15.88 -12.19 -13.75
CA SER A 219 16.56 -12.19 -15.05
C SER A 219 16.21 -10.98 -15.91
N GLU A 220 15.06 -10.36 -15.69
CA GLU A 220 14.57 -9.23 -16.48
C GLU A 220 14.75 -7.90 -15.74
N GLU A 221 14.96 -6.84 -16.52
CA GLU A 221 14.99 -5.48 -15.97
C GLU A 221 13.61 -5.03 -15.48
N VAL A 222 13.59 -4.12 -14.49
CA VAL A 222 12.37 -3.57 -13.88
C VAL A 222 11.39 -3.02 -14.91
N HIS A 223 11.89 -2.40 -15.98
CA HIS A 223 11.05 -1.84 -17.03
C HIS A 223 10.21 -2.89 -17.79
N ARG A 224 10.60 -4.18 -17.72
CA ARG A 224 9.87 -5.30 -18.36
C ARG A 224 8.86 -5.94 -17.43
N TYR A 225 9.26 -6.28 -16.19
CA TYR A 225 8.34 -6.99 -15.30
C TYR A 225 7.41 -6.06 -14.51
N ALA A 226 7.79 -4.82 -14.19
CA ALA A 226 6.93 -3.91 -13.42
C ALA A 226 5.56 -3.61 -14.08
N PRO A 227 5.46 -3.38 -15.42
CA PRO A 227 4.15 -3.26 -16.05
C PRO A 227 3.28 -4.50 -15.86
N LEU A 228 3.86 -5.71 -15.98
CA LEU A 228 3.17 -6.97 -15.76
C LEU A 228 2.60 -7.08 -14.35
N MET A 229 3.41 -6.75 -13.34
CA MET A 229 3.00 -6.80 -11.93
C MET A 229 1.89 -5.79 -11.64
N ASN A 230 2.00 -4.60 -12.21
CA ASN A 230 0.94 -3.61 -12.13
C ASN A 230 -0.37 -4.11 -12.78
N ASP A 231 -0.30 -4.80 -13.91
CA ASP A 231 -1.48 -5.36 -14.57
C ASP A 231 -2.10 -6.51 -13.76
N ILE A 232 -1.29 -7.37 -13.14
CA ILE A 232 -1.77 -8.41 -12.20
C ILE A 232 -2.50 -7.78 -11.02
N LEU A 233 -1.93 -6.71 -10.44
CA LEU A 233 -2.54 -6.00 -9.31
C LEU A 233 -3.89 -5.36 -9.71
N LYS A 234 -3.97 -4.77 -10.91
CA LYS A 234 -5.19 -4.14 -11.44
C LYS A 234 -6.28 -5.14 -11.81
N ALA A 235 -5.93 -6.40 -12.09
CA ALA A 235 -6.90 -7.43 -12.44
C ALA A 235 -7.87 -7.76 -11.28
N GLN A 236 -7.52 -7.44 -10.03
CA GLN A 236 -8.37 -7.64 -8.84
C GLN A 236 -9.02 -9.04 -8.78
N THR A 237 -8.22 -10.06 -9.05
CA THR A 237 -8.67 -11.46 -9.09
C THR A 237 -8.73 -12.08 -7.69
N ASP A 238 -9.61 -13.07 -7.52
CA ASP A 238 -9.68 -13.92 -6.31
C ASP A 238 -8.61 -15.02 -6.28
N ASN A 239 -7.75 -15.09 -7.31
CA ASN A 239 -6.68 -16.08 -7.39
C ASN A 239 -5.56 -15.76 -6.37
N PRO A 240 -5.28 -16.64 -5.39
CA PRO A 240 -4.25 -16.39 -4.38
C PRO A 240 -2.83 -16.23 -4.99
N TYR A 241 -2.58 -16.89 -6.13
CA TYR A 241 -1.30 -16.81 -6.82
C TYR A 241 -1.01 -15.41 -7.38
N ALA A 242 -2.02 -14.55 -7.56
CA ALA A 242 -1.79 -13.15 -7.92
C ALA A 242 -0.99 -12.41 -6.85
N LYS A 243 -1.39 -12.55 -5.58
CA LYS A 243 -0.66 -11.95 -4.47
C LYS A 243 0.72 -12.57 -4.31
N GLU A 244 0.83 -13.89 -4.39
CA GLU A 244 2.12 -14.59 -4.30
C GLU A 244 3.10 -14.13 -5.37
N THR A 245 2.62 -13.97 -6.61
CA THR A 245 3.42 -13.45 -7.74
C THR A 245 3.99 -12.07 -7.43
N LEU A 246 3.17 -11.18 -6.88
CA LEU A 246 3.59 -9.84 -6.47
C LEU A 246 4.55 -9.86 -5.27
N LEU A 247 4.44 -10.85 -4.37
CA LEU A 247 5.37 -10.98 -3.24
C LEU A 247 6.76 -11.45 -3.69
N GLN A 248 6.85 -12.25 -4.77
CA GLN A 248 8.14 -12.68 -5.33
C GLN A 248 8.96 -11.53 -5.92
N THR A 249 8.39 -10.34 -6.07
CA THR A 249 9.11 -9.18 -6.57
C THR A 249 9.78 -8.35 -5.48
N ILE A 250 9.49 -8.65 -4.20
CA ILE A 250 10.11 -7.96 -3.07
C ILE A 250 11.59 -8.30 -3.01
N ARG A 251 12.42 -7.29 -3.30
CA ARG A 251 13.88 -7.35 -3.24
C ARG A 251 14.45 -5.97 -2.91
N GLU A 252 15.77 -5.92 -2.76
CA GLU A 252 16.46 -4.62 -2.72
C GLU A 252 16.41 -3.97 -4.11
N TYR A 253 15.88 -2.75 -4.15
CA TYR A 253 15.81 -1.90 -5.32
C TYR A 253 16.90 -0.85 -5.26
N ASN A 254 17.35 -0.35 -6.42
CA ASN A 254 18.14 0.88 -6.47
C ASN A 254 17.23 2.11 -6.64
N ASP A 255 17.78 3.31 -6.39
CA ASP A 255 17.02 4.57 -6.47
C ASP A 255 16.37 4.80 -7.84
N GLY A 256 17.02 4.40 -8.93
CA GLY A 256 16.49 4.53 -10.29
C GLY A 256 15.30 3.61 -10.56
N GLU A 257 15.39 2.36 -10.11
CA GLU A 257 14.30 1.38 -10.18
C GLU A 257 13.08 1.84 -9.35
N ALA A 258 13.32 2.23 -8.10
CA ALA A 258 12.25 2.69 -7.20
C ALA A 258 11.53 3.93 -7.76
N ARG A 259 12.29 4.87 -8.35
CA ARG A 259 11.75 6.06 -9.01
C ARG A 259 10.91 5.71 -10.23
N LEU A 260 11.39 4.82 -11.09
CA LEU A 260 10.64 4.37 -12.26
C LEU A 260 9.31 3.72 -11.86
N ILE A 261 9.32 2.86 -10.85
CA ILE A 261 8.10 2.21 -10.34
C ILE A 261 7.15 3.25 -9.74
N PHE A 262 7.65 4.19 -8.94
CA PHE A 262 6.84 5.26 -8.34
C PHE A 262 6.15 6.15 -9.39
N GLU A 263 6.89 6.59 -10.41
CA GLU A 263 6.40 7.52 -11.43
C GLU A 263 5.41 6.86 -12.40
N LYS A 264 5.67 5.62 -12.82
CA LYS A 264 4.87 4.94 -13.86
C LYS A 264 3.83 3.96 -13.33
N TYR A 265 4.07 3.35 -12.17
CA TYR A 265 3.31 2.21 -11.65
C TYR A 265 2.97 2.41 -10.16
N TRP A 266 2.29 3.52 -9.85
CA TRP A 266 1.97 3.93 -8.47
C TRP A 266 1.30 2.84 -7.61
N ASP A 267 0.30 2.13 -8.13
CA ASP A 267 -0.42 1.12 -7.35
C ASP A 267 0.52 -0.05 -6.97
N TYR A 268 1.40 -0.43 -7.90
CA TYR A 268 2.43 -1.43 -7.66
C TYR A 268 3.48 -0.93 -6.67
N TYR A 269 3.93 0.33 -6.79
CA TYR A 269 4.80 0.96 -5.78
C TYR A 269 4.20 0.91 -4.38
N TYR A 270 2.92 1.25 -4.26
CA TYR A 270 2.21 1.26 -2.99
C TYR A 270 2.01 -0.15 -2.43
N PHE A 271 1.78 -1.16 -3.29
CA PHE A 271 1.80 -2.56 -2.90
C PHE A 271 3.17 -2.96 -2.33
N LEU A 272 4.27 -2.61 -3.01
CA LEU A 272 5.62 -2.93 -2.55
C LEU A 272 5.89 -2.32 -1.17
N ILE A 273 5.63 -1.03 -0.98
CA ILE A 273 5.86 -0.36 0.30
C ILE A 273 5.09 -1.00 1.46
N LYS A 274 3.84 -1.44 1.22
CA LYS A 274 3.03 -2.07 2.27
C LYS A 274 3.61 -3.39 2.77
N ASN A 275 4.33 -4.10 1.90
CA ASN A 275 4.92 -5.40 2.22
C ASN A 275 6.43 -5.31 2.50
N ASP A 276 7.10 -4.25 2.05
CA ASP A 276 8.52 -3.96 2.31
C ASP A 276 8.73 -2.45 2.51
N SER A 277 8.81 -2.04 3.78
CA SER A 277 8.93 -0.64 4.16
C SER A 277 10.28 -0.02 3.77
N ARG A 278 11.30 -0.83 3.42
CA ARG A 278 12.63 -0.34 2.99
C ARG A 278 12.54 0.51 1.72
N MET A 279 11.51 0.29 0.91
CA MET A 279 11.20 1.12 -0.27
C MET A 279 11.06 2.62 0.03
N LEU A 280 10.75 3.00 1.27
CA LEU A 280 10.70 4.40 1.72
C LEU A 280 12.08 5.06 1.78
N ASN A 281 13.18 4.30 1.84
CA ASN A 281 14.54 4.85 1.85
C ASN A 281 14.97 5.44 0.50
N HIS A 282 14.25 5.20 -0.59
CA HIS A 282 14.59 5.77 -1.90
C HIS A 282 14.17 7.24 -2.08
N LYS A 283 13.58 7.88 -1.07
CA LYS A 283 13.20 9.32 -1.06
C LYS A 283 12.27 9.78 -2.19
N VAL A 284 11.75 8.88 -3.02
CA VAL A 284 10.83 9.22 -4.14
C VAL A 284 9.53 9.86 -3.65
N TRP A 285 9.18 9.64 -2.38
CA TRP A 285 8.06 10.27 -1.71
C TRP A 285 8.19 11.78 -1.54
N ILE A 286 9.40 12.37 -1.62
CA ILE A 286 9.59 13.83 -1.54
C ILE A 286 8.95 14.54 -2.72
N THR A 287 9.01 13.91 -3.90
CA THR A 287 8.41 14.43 -5.12
C THR A 287 6.97 13.99 -5.31
N ALA A 288 6.37 13.35 -4.30
CA ALA A 288 5.00 12.87 -4.39
C ALA A 288 4.00 14.02 -4.31
N GLU A 289 2.96 13.94 -5.14
CA GLU A 289 1.77 14.77 -4.98
C GLU A 289 1.13 14.53 -3.60
N LYS A 290 0.51 15.57 -3.04
CA LYS A 290 -0.04 15.59 -1.69
C LYS A 290 -0.89 14.36 -1.34
N GLU A 291 -1.75 13.91 -2.25
CA GLU A 291 -2.61 12.74 -2.03
C GLU A 291 -1.82 11.43 -1.91
N LYS A 292 -0.81 11.24 -2.77
CA LYS A 292 0.08 10.07 -2.72
C LYS A 292 0.90 10.08 -1.43
N PHE A 293 1.43 11.25 -1.07
CA PHE A 293 2.20 11.39 0.16
C PHE A 293 1.35 11.06 1.41
N ILE A 294 0.11 11.55 1.49
CA ILE A 294 -0.81 11.21 2.59
C ILE A 294 -1.05 9.69 2.66
N LYS A 295 -1.22 9.00 1.52
CA LYS A 295 -1.34 7.53 1.50
C LYS A 295 -0.08 6.83 2.00
N LEU A 296 1.11 7.37 1.71
CA LEU A 296 2.39 6.83 2.19
C LEU A 296 2.55 7.02 3.70
N LEU A 297 2.09 8.15 4.25
CA LEU A 297 2.12 8.39 5.70
C LEU A 297 1.35 7.33 6.49
N GLN A 298 0.29 6.75 5.93
CA GLN A 298 -0.42 5.63 6.57
C GLN A 298 0.44 4.39 6.73
N VAL A 299 1.44 4.19 5.86
CA VAL A 299 2.38 3.06 5.97
C VAL A 299 3.28 3.25 7.18
N PHE A 300 3.79 4.46 7.42
CA PHE A 300 4.59 4.77 8.61
C PHE A 300 3.85 4.47 9.92
N VAL A 301 2.53 4.66 9.94
CA VAL A 301 1.69 4.36 11.12
C VAL A 301 1.55 2.85 11.35
N ASN A 302 1.37 2.08 10.28
CA ASN A 302 1.06 0.66 10.37
C ASN A 302 2.32 -0.21 10.50
N ASN A 303 3.42 0.23 9.89
CA ASN A 303 4.70 -0.45 9.86
C ASN A 303 5.80 0.60 10.10
N THR A 304 6.42 0.63 11.28
CA THR A 304 7.60 1.46 11.50
C THR A 304 8.69 0.99 10.54
N PRO A 305 9.16 1.81 9.60
CA PRO A 305 10.05 1.31 8.57
C PRO A 305 11.39 0.90 9.17
N GLU A 306 11.83 -0.33 8.85
CA GLU A 306 13.14 -0.79 9.28
C GLU A 306 14.24 0.11 8.70
N ARG A 307 15.10 0.64 9.60
CA ARG A 307 16.26 1.47 9.22
C ARG A 307 15.89 2.64 8.31
N PHE A 308 14.87 3.40 8.68
CA PHE A 308 14.58 4.66 8.00
C PHE A 308 15.58 5.74 8.41
N ASP A 309 16.37 6.21 7.45
CA ASP A 309 17.45 7.18 7.72
C ASP A 309 17.01 8.64 7.51
N TYR A 310 15.82 8.88 6.98
CA TYR A 310 15.39 10.20 6.49
C TYR A 310 14.35 10.89 7.38
N TRP A 311 14.40 10.68 8.69
CA TRP A 311 13.46 11.29 9.64
C TRP A 311 13.45 12.81 9.57
N GLU A 312 14.63 13.46 9.57
CA GLU A 312 14.73 14.93 9.48
C GLU A 312 14.11 15.48 8.19
N LEU A 313 14.35 14.78 7.08
CA LEU A 313 13.79 15.15 5.78
C LEU A 313 12.27 14.99 5.78
N LEU A 314 11.75 13.91 6.37
CA LEU A 314 10.32 13.68 6.56
C LEU A 314 9.68 14.80 7.39
N LEU A 315 10.29 15.17 8.52
CA LEU A 315 9.84 16.29 9.36
C LEU A 315 9.78 17.58 8.54
N SER A 316 10.84 17.89 7.80
CA SER A 316 10.88 19.10 6.97
C SER A 316 9.72 19.12 5.96
N THR A 317 9.48 18.02 5.24
CA THR A 317 8.37 17.89 4.28
C THR A 317 7.02 18.08 4.97
N LEU A 318 6.82 17.47 6.14
CA LEU A 318 5.58 17.60 6.91
C LEU A 318 5.29 19.04 7.35
N LEU A 319 6.33 19.79 7.73
CA LEU A 319 6.22 21.19 8.13
C LEU A 319 6.04 22.14 6.93
N TRP A 320 6.57 21.80 5.75
CA TRP A 320 6.50 22.62 4.54
C TRP A 320 5.20 22.43 3.74
N GLU A 321 4.73 21.20 3.56
CA GLU A 321 3.64 20.86 2.62
C GLU A 321 2.21 21.05 3.20
N ASP A 322 2.12 21.65 4.38
CA ASP A 322 0.87 21.90 5.10
C ASP A 322 -0.06 20.67 5.12
N ILE A 323 0.48 19.53 5.55
CA ILE A 323 -0.21 18.23 5.51
C ILE A 323 -0.87 17.94 6.85
N THR A 324 -2.13 17.53 6.82
CA THR A 324 -2.85 17.08 8.02
C THR A 324 -2.28 15.73 8.45
N VAL A 325 -1.53 15.74 9.55
CA VAL A 325 -1.01 14.55 10.22
C VAL A 325 -1.78 14.27 11.50
N ASN A 326 -1.85 13.01 11.89
CA ASN A 326 -2.36 12.62 13.21
C ASN A 326 -1.23 12.65 14.25
N SER A 327 -1.60 12.61 15.53
CA SER A 327 -0.65 12.59 16.64
C SER A 327 0.30 11.38 16.61
N ASN A 328 -0.14 10.24 16.08
CA ASN A 328 0.70 9.04 15.97
C ASN A 328 1.94 9.28 15.09
N ILE A 329 1.78 9.93 13.93
CA ILE A 329 2.90 10.26 13.04
C ILE A 329 3.84 11.25 13.72
N ILE A 330 3.29 12.27 14.36
CA ILE A 330 4.09 13.29 15.06
C ILE A 330 4.94 12.65 16.15
N ASN A 331 4.33 11.81 16.99
CA ASN A 331 5.04 11.09 18.05
C ASN A 331 6.11 10.16 17.47
N LEU A 332 5.80 9.43 16.39
CA LEU A 332 6.77 8.57 15.70
C LEU A 332 7.98 9.38 15.22
N VAL A 333 7.76 10.49 14.53
CA VAL A 333 8.84 11.39 14.08
C VAL A 333 9.62 11.94 15.28
N GLY A 334 8.92 12.34 16.34
CA GLY A 334 9.52 12.86 17.57
C GLY A 334 10.41 11.85 18.30
N THR A 335 10.08 10.55 18.29
CA THR A 335 10.95 9.51 18.88
C THR A 335 12.28 9.34 18.17
N HIS A 336 12.35 9.71 16.88
CA HIS A 336 13.56 9.57 16.07
C HIS A 336 14.34 10.89 15.89
N ILE A 337 13.75 12.03 16.23
CA ILE A 337 14.37 13.36 16.10
C ILE A 337 14.44 14.03 17.49
N PRO A 338 15.58 13.97 18.18
CA PRO A 338 15.73 14.52 19.53
C PRO A 338 15.51 16.04 19.64
N SER A 339 15.61 16.78 18.53
CA SER A 339 15.52 18.24 18.48
C SER A 339 14.26 18.76 17.77
N ILE A 340 13.23 17.92 17.65
CA ILE A 340 12.01 18.27 16.92
C ILE A 340 11.33 19.54 17.44
N VAL A 341 11.31 19.75 18.77
CA VAL A 341 10.75 20.96 19.38
C VAL A 341 11.52 22.20 18.94
N ASN A 342 12.85 22.13 18.90
CA ASN A 342 13.69 23.24 18.45
C ASN A 342 13.38 23.62 17.01
N GLU A 343 13.22 22.64 16.13
CA GLU A 343 12.93 22.86 14.71
C GLU A 343 11.56 23.54 14.51
N ILE A 344 10.54 23.05 15.21
CA ILE A 344 9.18 23.63 15.17
C ILE A 344 9.20 25.08 15.68
N LEU A 345 9.83 25.33 16.83
CA LEU A 345 9.89 26.66 17.42
C LEU A 345 10.75 27.63 16.60
N ASN A 346 11.87 27.18 16.03
CA ASN A 346 12.66 28.00 15.10
C ASN A 346 11.82 28.42 13.89
N ARG A 347 11.05 27.49 13.32
CA ARG A 347 10.15 27.77 12.19
C ARG A 347 9.12 28.84 12.52
N ILE A 348 8.43 28.71 13.65
CA ILE A 348 7.48 29.74 14.12
C ILE A 348 8.21 31.06 14.36
N SER A 349 9.42 31.02 14.96
CA SER A 349 10.24 32.22 15.22
C SER A 349 10.60 32.98 13.95
N TYR A 350 10.82 32.29 12.84
CA TYR A 350 11.08 32.89 11.52
C TYR A 350 9.81 33.40 10.81
N GLY A 351 8.63 33.26 11.43
CA GLY A 351 7.35 33.75 10.90
C GLY A 351 6.69 32.79 9.90
N TYR A 352 7.14 31.54 9.83
CA TYR A 352 6.48 30.53 9.01
C TYR A 352 5.26 29.96 9.73
N TYR A 353 4.20 29.69 8.96
CA TYR A 353 3.02 29.01 9.47
C TYR A 353 3.36 27.59 9.96
N VAL A 354 2.82 27.25 11.12
CA VAL A 354 2.87 25.91 11.72
C VAL A 354 1.48 25.57 12.23
N ARG A 355 0.98 24.38 11.86
CA ARG A 355 -0.32 23.88 12.30
C ARG A 355 -0.37 23.67 13.82
N ASP A 356 -1.55 23.83 14.39
CA ASP A 356 -1.75 23.75 15.84
C ASP A 356 -1.35 22.40 16.44
N ILE A 357 -1.49 21.29 15.70
CA ILE A 357 -1.10 19.97 16.19
C ILE A 357 0.41 19.88 16.54
N TRP A 358 1.27 20.61 15.81
CA TRP A 358 2.70 20.69 16.12
C TRP A 358 2.96 21.60 17.32
N LYS A 359 2.15 22.66 17.50
CA LYS A 359 2.18 23.53 18.68
C LYS A 359 1.77 22.76 19.94
N GLU A 360 0.74 21.93 19.84
CA GLU A 360 0.32 21.02 20.92
C GLU A 360 1.40 19.99 21.27
N TYR A 361 2.14 19.49 20.28
CA TYR A 361 3.30 18.64 20.54
C TYR A 361 4.38 19.39 21.34
N CYS A 362 4.70 20.63 20.99
CA CYS A 362 5.62 21.46 21.77
C CYS A 362 5.12 21.67 23.20
N LYS A 363 3.83 21.99 23.39
CA LYS A 363 3.21 22.16 24.72
C LYS A 363 3.38 20.91 25.59
N ALA A 364 3.20 19.73 25.01
CA ALA A 364 3.40 18.46 25.71
C ALA A 364 4.88 18.22 26.10
N HIS A 365 5.83 18.78 25.33
CA HIS A 365 7.27 18.71 25.56
C HIS A 365 7.84 20.03 26.12
N ASN A 366 7.11 20.64 27.07
CA ASN A 366 7.42 21.96 27.62
C ASN A 366 8.84 22.11 28.21
N ARG A 367 9.48 21.05 28.70
CA ARG A 367 10.88 21.11 29.17
C ARG A 367 11.87 21.42 28.05
N GLU A 368 11.67 20.84 26.87
CA GLU A 368 12.49 21.14 25.69
C GLU A 368 12.28 22.58 25.22
N MET A 369 11.04 23.09 25.33
CA MET A 369 10.76 24.51 25.04
C MET A 369 11.56 25.44 25.96
N LEU A 370 11.69 25.14 27.25
CA LEU A 370 12.51 25.94 28.17
C LEU A 370 14.00 25.94 27.79
N VAL A 371 14.52 24.78 27.37
CA VAL A 371 15.90 24.67 26.87
C VAL A 371 16.09 25.55 25.63
N TRP A 372 15.17 25.49 24.68
CA TRP A 372 15.18 26.33 23.48
C TRP A 372 15.12 27.82 23.83
N MET A 373 14.23 28.22 24.75
CA MET A 373 14.06 29.62 25.16
C MET A 373 15.33 30.23 25.76
N LYS A 374 16.12 29.43 26.50
CA LYS A 374 17.38 29.85 27.11
C LYS A 374 18.41 30.34 26.08
N GLU A 375 18.35 29.84 24.84
CA GLU A 375 19.28 30.19 23.76
C GLU A 375 18.84 31.41 22.95
N LYS A 376 17.63 31.95 23.20
CA LYS A 376 17.07 33.05 22.41
C LYS A 376 17.31 34.41 23.06
N LEU A 377 17.50 35.42 22.21
CA LEU A 377 17.64 36.83 22.64
C LEU A 377 16.29 37.56 22.70
N SER A 378 15.38 37.23 21.78
CA SER A 378 14.04 37.80 21.67
C SER A 378 13.08 36.76 21.09
N LEU A 379 11.78 36.98 21.31
CA LEU A 379 10.71 36.14 20.79
C LEU A 379 9.75 36.98 19.95
N ASN A 380 9.20 36.37 18.89
CA ASN A 380 8.12 37.00 18.15
C ASN A 380 6.78 36.81 18.89
N LYS A 381 5.78 37.59 18.46
CA LYS A 381 4.44 37.59 19.05
C LYS A 381 3.76 36.22 19.11
N GLU A 382 3.98 35.37 18.09
CA GLU A 382 3.36 34.05 18.02
C GLU A 382 3.96 33.08 19.02
N ILE A 383 5.29 33.06 19.15
CA ILE A 383 5.96 32.28 20.20
C ILE A 383 5.56 32.75 21.59
N VAL A 384 5.44 34.07 21.81
CA VAL A 384 5.04 34.59 23.13
C VAL A 384 3.66 34.10 23.54
N ARG A 385 2.69 34.10 22.61
CA ARG A 385 1.39 33.48 22.86
C ARG A 385 1.51 32.01 23.19
N LEU A 386 2.27 31.26 22.38
CA LEU A 386 2.48 29.83 22.63
C LEU A 386 3.08 29.58 24.01
N VAL A 387 4.06 30.38 24.45
CA VAL A 387 4.68 30.28 25.78
C VAL A 387 3.65 30.56 26.87
N MET A 388 2.88 31.63 26.75
CA MET A 388 1.83 31.97 27.74
C MET A 388 0.72 30.91 27.80
N ASP A 389 0.39 30.27 26.67
CA ASP A 389 -0.56 29.16 26.59
C ASP A 389 0.00 27.85 27.16
N THR A 390 1.33 27.70 27.21
CA THR A 390 2.01 26.47 27.65
C THR A 390 2.26 26.47 29.15
N PHE A 391 2.72 27.59 29.69
CA PHE A 391 3.24 27.68 31.04
C PHE A 391 2.30 28.49 31.93
N ASP A 392 1.82 27.89 33.02
CA ASP A 392 1.30 28.69 34.13
C ASP A 392 2.50 29.27 34.92
N PRO A 393 2.62 30.60 35.06
CA PRO A 393 3.68 31.24 35.84
C PRO A 393 3.81 30.76 37.30
N SER A 394 2.76 30.15 37.85
CA SER A 394 2.72 29.61 39.21
C SER A 394 3.01 28.10 39.30
N SER A 395 3.20 27.43 38.16
CA SER A 395 3.45 25.99 38.11
C SER A 395 4.83 25.59 38.64
N ASP A 396 4.95 24.33 39.07
CA ASP A 396 6.21 23.80 39.61
C ASP A 396 7.35 23.81 38.58
N ILE A 397 7.04 23.56 37.30
CA ILE A 397 8.05 23.60 36.23
C ILE A 397 8.66 25.00 36.08
N VAL A 398 7.85 26.05 36.21
CA VAL A 398 8.33 27.43 36.17
C VAL A 398 9.15 27.76 37.41
N ARG A 399 8.67 27.39 38.61
CA ARG A 399 9.39 27.63 39.88
C ARG A 399 10.75 26.94 39.95
N GLN A 400 10.88 25.79 39.31
CA GLN A 400 12.13 25.02 39.23
C GLN A 400 13.06 25.49 38.10
N SER A 401 12.58 26.34 37.18
CA SER A 401 13.38 26.85 36.07
C SER A 401 14.38 27.92 36.51
N GLU A 402 15.52 28.00 35.82
CA GLU A 402 16.48 29.08 36.02
C GLU A 402 15.88 30.41 35.55
N PRO A 403 15.97 31.50 36.34
CA PRO A 403 15.42 32.80 35.93
C PRO A 403 15.87 33.25 34.54
N ALA A 404 17.14 33.01 34.17
CA ALA A 404 17.70 33.44 32.89
C ALA A 404 17.00 32.84 31.64
N VAL A 405 16.31 31.70 31.77
CA VAL A 405 15.55 31.06 30.67
C VAL A 405 14.52 32.02 30.07
N TRP A 406 13.95 32.88 30.91
CA TRP A 406 12.86 33.79 30.54
C TRP A 406 13.36 35.14 29.99
N ASN A 407 14.68 35.33 29.87
CA ASN A 407 15.25 36.62 29.47
C ASN A 407 14.82 37.05 28.06
N CYS A 408 14.62 36.08 27.15
CA CYS A 408 14.10 36.32 25.81
C CYS A 408 12.72 37.00 25.81
N MET A 409 11.94 36.86 26.89
CA MET A 409 10.65 37.52 27.04
C MET A 409 10.76 39.03 27.26
N LEU A 410 11.90 39.57 27.73
CA LEU A 410 12.05 41.02 27.99
C LEU A 410 12.16 41.87 26.71
N SER A 411 12.54 41.25 25.58
CA SER A 411 12.82 41.94 24.32
C SER A 411 11.76 41.60 23.28
N VAL A 412 10.48 41.79 23.62
CA VAL A 412 9.34 41.43 22.77
C VAL A 412 8.64 42.69 22.27
N ASP A 413 8.38 42.74 20.97
CA ASP A 413 7.50 43.75 20.37
C ASP A 413 6.04 43.27 20.42
N LEU A 414 5.19 44.02 21.14
CA LEU A 414 3.81 43.63 21.44
C LEU A 414 2.82 44.66 20.91
N ASP A 415 1.78 44.18 20.25
CA ASP A 415 0.62 45.00 19.93
C ASP A 415 -0.19 45.33 21.20
N ASN A 416 -0.85 46.49 21.20
CA ASN A 416 -1.67 47.00 22.31
C ASN A 416 -2.66 45.99 22.90
N GLY A 417 -3.17 45.04 22.09
CA GLY A 417 -4.15 44.04 22.52
C GLY A 417 -3.61 42.95 23.46
N MET A 418 -2.29 42.74 23.55
CA MET A 418 -1.69 41.68 24.38
C MET A 418 -0.90 42.22 25.58
N ILE A 419 -0.62 43.52 25.59
CA ILE A 419 0.30 44.13 26.58
C ILE A 419 -0.08 43.77 28.01
N LEU A 420 -1.37 43.80 28.35
CA LEU A 420 -1.82 43.59 29.72
C LEU A 420 -1.74 42.11 30.16
N GLU A 421 -2.14 41.19 29.30
CA GLU A 421 -2.03 39.75 29.52
C GLU A 421 -0.56 39.34 29.70
N TYR A 422 0.29 39.75 28.76
CA TYR A 422 1.73 39.53 28.83
C TYR A 422 2.36 40.18 30.08
N SER A 423 1.98 41.41 30.41
CA SER A 423 2.51 42.08 31.61
C SER A 423 2.08 41.34 32.88
N THR A 424 0.85 40.85 32.93
CA THR A 424 0.33 40.03 34.04
C THR A 424 1.14 38.74 34.18
N PHE A 425 1.36 38.03 33.07
CA PHE A 425 2.21 36.84 33.03
C PHE A 425 3.61 37.12 33.60
N MET A 426 4.28 38.16 33.09
CA MET A 426 5.63 38.55 33.54
C MET A 426 5.66 38.99 35.01
N PHE A 427 4.59 39.65 35.48
CA PHE A 427 4.46 40.03 36.88
C PHE A 427 4.35 38.81 37.78
N VAL A 428 3.43 37.87 37.49
CA VAL A 428 3.28 36.65 38.29
C VAL A 428 4.54 35.78 38.23
N LEU A 429 5.14 35.66 37.04
CA LEU A 429 6.42 34.96 36.84
C LEU A 429 7.51 35.51 37.76
N SER A 430 7.62 36.84 37.83
CA SER A 430 8.66 37.49 38.63
C SER A 430 8.58 37.16 40.13
N TYR A 431 7.40 36.85 40.66
CA TYR A 431 7.20 36.49 42.07
C TYR A 431 7.40 35.00 42.35
N ASN A 432 7.22 34.15 41.34
CA ASN A 432 7.35 32.69 41.47
C ASN A 432 8.77 32.18 41.15
N LEU A 433 9.59 32.96 40.46
CA LEU A 433 11.00 32.61 40.21
C LEU A 433 11.92 32.90 41.42
N PRO A 434 13.04 32.19 41.55
CA PRO A 434 14.07 32.51 42.55
C PRO A 434 14.49 33.99 42.50
N ARG A 435 14.78 34.59 43.66
CA ARG A 435 15.21 36.00 43.74
C ARG A 435 16.51 36.20 42.99
N SER A 436 16.48 37.03 41.95
CA SER A 436 17.63 37.32 41.09
C SER A 436 17.42 38.65 40.36
N ASP A 437 18.47 39.17 39.72
CA ASP A 437 18.40 40.36 38.86
C ASP A 437 17.42 40.16 37.70
N TYR A 438 17.36 38.96 37.14
CA TYR A 438 16.40 38.60 36.09
C TYR A 438 14.96 38.69 36.59
N SER A 439 14.67 38.07 37.74
CA SER A 439 13.32 38.09 38.33
C SER A 439 12.87 39.52 38.63
N PHE A 440 13.76 40.37 39.12
CA PHE A 440 13.46 41.79 39.33
C PHE A 440 13.27 42.56 38.02
N ALA A 441 14.03 42.23 36.96
CA ALA A 441 13.83 42.83 35.64
C ALA A 441 12.44 42.49 35.06
N TYR A 442 11.95 41.25 35.22
CA TYR A 442 10.59 40.86 34.81
C TYR A 442 9.51 41.66 35.56
N TYR A 443 9.72 41.87 36.85
CA TYR A 443 8.86 42.73 37.67
C TYR A 443 8.88 44.19 37.20
N GLN A 444 10.07 44.73 36.95
CA GLN A 444 10.24 46.10 36.46
C GLN A 444 9.53 46.30 35.12
N HIS A 445 9.71 45.36 34.19
CA HIS A 445 9.12 45.42 32.85
C HIS A 445 7.59 45.40 32.89
N SER A 446 6.99 44.59 33.77
CA SER A 446 5.54 44.43 33.89
C SER A 446 4.83 45.51 34.72
N PHE A 447 5.55 46.21 35.60
CA PHE A 447 4.93 47.09 36.60
C PHE A 447 4.14 48.25 36.01
N LEU A 448 4.73 48.99 35.06
CA LEU A 448 4.12 50.21 34.54
C LEU A 448 2.81 49.93 33.77
N PRO A 449 2.76 48.97 32.82
CA PRO A 449 1.51 48.62 32.14
C PRO A 449 0.39 48.19 33.10
N ILE A 450 0.72 47.39 34.12
CA ILE A 450 -0.25 46.98 35.16
C ILE A 450 -0.73 48.19 35.97
N TYR A 451 0.17 49.07 36.38
CA TYR A 451 -0.18 50.27 37.14
C TYR A 451 -1.09 51.20 36.33
N GLU A 452 -0.80 51.39 35.04
CA GLU A 452 -1.61 52.22 34.15
C GLU A 452 -2.99 51.62 33.88
N ALA A 453 -3.07 50.30 33.66
CA ALA A 453 -4.34 49.60 33.54
C ALA A 453 -5.16 49.70 34.82
N THR A 454 -4.51 49.61 35.98
CA THR A 454 -5.16 49.78 37.29
C THR A 454 -5.68 51.20 37.48
N LEU A 455 -4.92 52.22 37.08
CA LEU A 455 -5.33 53.62 37.17
C LEU A 455 -6.49 53.98 36.22
N ALA A 456 -6.64 53.21 35.14
CA ALA A 456 -7.71 53.37 34.15
C ALA A 456 -8.89 52.41 34.39
N ASP A 457 -8.94 51.69 35.52
CA ASP A 457 -9.97 50.69 35.86
C ASP A 457 -10.15 49.59 34.79
N ARG A 458 -9.05 49.16 34.15
CA ARG A 458 -9.02 48.10 33.11
C ARG A 458 -8.33 46.81 33.57
N ILE A 459 -8.10 46.65 34.88
CA ILE A 459 -7.32 45.55 35.45
C ILE A 459 -8.16 44.37 35.96
N ASP A 460 -9.50 44.50 36.00
CA ASP A 460 -10.39 43.57 36.70
C ASP A 460 -10.15 42.10 36.34
N ASP A 461 -10.08 41.79 35.04
CA ASP A 461 -9.90 40.41 34.55
C ASP A 461 -8.56 39.77 34.97
N PHE A 462 -7.55 40.59 35.27
CA PHE A 462 -6.20 40.15 35.63
C PHE A 462 -5.91 40.29 37.12
N TRP A 463 -6.75 41.02 37.86
CA TRP A 463 -6.50 41.34 39.27
C TRP A 463 -6.49 40.10 40.16
N ALA A 464 -7.28 39.07 39.83
CA ALA A 464 -7.29 37.81 40.59
C ALA A 464 -5.91 37.14 40.65
N GLN A 465 -5.07 37.34 39.63
CA GLN A 465 -3.70 36.79 39.57
C GLN A 465 -2.67 37.70 40.27
N ILE A 466 -2.86 39.03 40.18
CA ILE A 466 -1.93 40.05 40.69
C ILE A 466 -2.16 40.36 42.17
N GLY A 467 -3.43 40.52 42.56
CA GLY A 467 -3.85 40.95 43.89
C GLY A 467 -3.31 40.10 45.05
N PRO A 468 -3.29 38.75 44.95
CA PRO A 468 -2.71 37.89 45.98
C PRO A 468 -1.22 38.11 46.23
N LEU A 469 -0.48 38.63 45.25
CA LEU A 469 0.96 38.94 45.35
C LEU A 469 1.24 40.32 45.94
N CYS A 470 0.20 41.16 46.08
CA CYS A 470 0.31 42.51 46.62
C CYS A 470 0.07 42.50 48.14
N PRO A 471 0.68 43.43 48.89
CA PRO A 471 0.44 43.55 50.33
C PRO A 471 -1.01 43.90 50.63
N LYS A 472 -1.52 43.28 51.69
CA LYS A 472 -2.86 43.57 52.22
C LYS A 472 -2.78 44.67 53.28
N PRO A 473 -3.77 45.57 53.35
CA PRO A 473 -3.86 46.54 54.44
C PRO A 473 -4.05 45.83 55.80
N PHE A 474 -3.60 46.49 56.86
CA PHE A 474 -3.97 46.09 58.23
C PHE A 474 -5.48 46.23 58.43
N LEU A 475 -6.06 45.40 59.31
CA LEU A 475 -7.50 45.38 59.61
C LEU A 475 -8.08 46.79 59.80
N GLY A 476 -9.11 47.12 59.01
CA GLY A 476 -9.83 48.39 59.06
C GLY A 476 -9.35 49.48 58.09
N TRP A 477 -8.32 49.22 57.29
CA TRP A 477 -7.85 50.15 56.24
C TRP A 477 -8.20 49.60 54.86
N GLU A 478 -8.72 50.44 53.96
CA GLU A 478 -8.88 50.11 52.54
C GLU A 478 -7.79 50.82 51.74
N TRP A 479 -7.02 50.06 50.96
CA TRP A 479 -6.08 50.60 49.99
C TRP A 479 -6.66 50.40 48.60
N ASP A 480 -6.59 51.43 47.76
CA ASP A 480 -6.88 51.26 46.35
C ASP A 480 -5.82 50.33 45.70
N ARG A 481 -6.17 49.72 44.57
CA ARG A 481 -5.29 48.76 43.86
C ARG A 481 -3.95 49.40 43.43
N CYS A 482 -3.94 50.69 43.09
CA CYS A 482 -2.71 51.43 42.76
C CYS A 482 -1.81 51.63 44.00
N GLU A 483 -2.39 51.80 45.18
CA GLU A 483 -1.70 51.88 46.45
C GLU A 483 -1.13 50.53 46.86
N MET A 484 -1.89 49.44 46.67
CA MET A 484 -1.40 48.07 46.85
C MET A 484 -0.15 47.80 45.99
N LEU A 485 -0.18 48.15 44.70
CA LEU A 485 0.97 48.01 43.80
C LEU A 485 2.18 48.85 44.25
N ARG A 486 1.96 50.12 44.62
CA ARG A 486 3.04 51.02 45.08
C ARG A 486 3.67 50.56 46.40
N LYS A 487 2.88 50.02 47.33
CA LYS A 487 3.38 49.45 48.58
C LYS A 487 4.06 48.11 48.36
N GLY A 488 3.54 47.29 47.45
CA GLY A 488 4.17 46.04 46.99
C GLY A 488 5.55 46.27 46.39
N PHE A 489 5.72 47.34 45.60
CA PHE A 489 7.03 47.78 45.14
C PHE A 489 8.01 48.05 46.29
N ALA A 490 7.60 48.87 47.28
CA ALA A 490 8.46 49.21 48.40
C ALA A 490 8.85 47.95 49.20
N GLU A 491 7.91 47.03 49.39
CA GLU A 491 8.14 45.73 50.01
C GLU A 491 9.15 44.87 49.26
N ARG A 492 8.94 44.71 47.96
CA ARG A 492 9.80 43.89 47.14
C ARG A 492 11.23 44.43 47.09
N VAL A 493 11.40 45.73 46.86
CA VAL A 493 12.71 46.40 46.86
C VAL A 493 13.42 46.24 48.21
N PHE A 494 12.69 46.29 49.32
CA PHE A 494 13.23 46.06 50.66
C PHE A 494 13.64 44.60 50.89
N ASN A 495 12.73 43.65 50.61
CA ASN A 495 12.96 42.22 50.81
C ASN A 495 14.07 41.64 49.93
N GLU A 496 14.34 42.25 48.78
CA GLU A 496 15.43 41.89 47.87
C GLU A 496 16.71 42.75 48.08
N ASN A 497 16.76 43.62 49.09
CA ASN A 497 17.91 44.48 49.42
C ASN A 497 18.45 45.32 48.23
N ARG A 498 17.54 45.84 47.40
CA ARG A 498 17.85 46.60 46.17
C ARG A 498 18.21 48.07 46.42
N GLY A 499 17.88 48.60 47.60
CA GLY A 499 18.01 49.99 47.97
C GLY A 499 16.95 50.92 47.34
N PRO A 500 16.57 52.03 48.00
CA PRO A 500 15.50 52.91 47.53
C PRO A 500 15.84 53.66 46.23
N LYS A 501 17.13 53.81 45.89
CA LYS A 501 17.58 54.52 44.69
C LYS A 501 17.11 53.85 43.39
N ILE A 502 16.80 52.55 43.41
CA ILE A 502 16.29 51.82 42.24
C ILE A 502 14.98 52.41 41.70
N ALA A 503 14.18 53.04 42.58
CA ALA A 503 12.92 53.68 42.22
C ALA A 503 13.08 54.88 41.27
N LYS A 504 14.26 55.52 41.21
CA LYS A 504 14.47 56.74 40.42
C LYS A 504 14.25 56.52 38.92
N ASN A 505 14.65 55.35 38.42
CA ASN A 505 14.58 54.97 37.01
C ASN A 505 13.76 53.68 36.81
N PHE A 506 12.85 53.38 37.73
CA PHE A 506 12.11 52.11 37.72
C PHE A 506 11.11 52.04 36.56
N THR A 507 10.38 53.13 36.32
CA THR A 507 9.45 53.27 35.18
C THR A 507 9.83 54.46 34.29
N THR A 508 9.21 54.59 33.12
CA THR A 508 9.35 55.78 32.27
C THR A 508 8.62 57.01 32.84
N LYS A 509 7.74 56.85 33.85
CA LYS A 509 6.98 57.94 34.47
C LYS A 509 7.69 58.52 35.70
N SER A 510 8.32 59.69 35.50
CA SER A 510 9.05 60.40 36.58
C SER A 510 8.18 60.71 37.81
N SER A 511 6.90 61.03 37.64
CA SER A 511 5.96 61.31 38.73
C SER A 511 5.68 60.09 39.60
N LEU A 512 5.54 58.91 38.97
CA LEU A 512 5.37 57.62 39.65
C LEU A 512 6.65 57.24 40.38
N ASN A 513 7.81 57.35 39.72
CA ASN A 513 9.13 57.08 40.31
C ASN A 513 9.37 57.90 41.60
N LYS A 514 8.99 59.19 41.63
CA LYS A 514 9.07 60.02 42.85
C LYS A 514 8.22 59.47 44.00
N LYS A 515 7.01 58.97 43.71
CA LYS A 515 6.12 58.35 44.72
C LYS A 515 6.70 57.03 45.23
N LEU A 516 7.18 56.18 44.32
CA LEU A 516 7.83 54.91 44.65
C LEU A 516 9.09 55.11 45.51
N TYR A 517 9.93 56.08 45.16
CA TYR A 517 11.14 56.43 45.92
C TYR A 517 10.83 56.81 47.37
N LYS A 518 9.84 57.70 47.58
CA LYS A 518 9.43 58.12 48.94
C LYS A 518 8.93 56.94 49.78
N LEU A 519 8.16 56.03 49.18
CA LEU A 519 7.65 54.85 49.87
C LEU A 519 8.77 53.86 50.22
N ALA A 520 9.67 53.57 49.29
CA ALA A 520 10.82 52.71 49.54
C ALA A 520 11.75 53.33 50.60
N GLU A 521 12.08 54.61 50.51
CA GLU A 521 12.91 55.31 51.51
C GLU A 521 12.29 55.26 52.90
N LYS A 522 10.97 55.51 53.02
CA LYS A 522 10.25 55.38 54.29
C LYS A 522 10.36 53.96 54.86
N LYS A 523 10.23 52.93 54.01
CA LYS A 523 10.31 51.53 54.46
C LYS A 523 11.72 51.18 54.96
N TYR A 524 12.77 51.62 54.25
CA TYR A 524 14.17 51.40 54.65
C TYR A 524 14.59 52.19 55.91
N ARG A 525 13.93 53.32 56.22
CA ARG A 525 14.17 54.08 57.46
C ARG A 525 13.47 53.53 58.69
N ASN A 526 12.40 52.75 58.48
CA ASN A 526 11.51 52.25 59.54
C ASN A 526 11.73 50.76 59.84
N ALA A 527 12.70 50.11 59.19
CA ALA A 527 13.15 48.76 59.45
C ALA A 527 14.48 48.81 60.21
#